data_AF-V8C9Y9-F1
#
_entry.id   AF-V8C9Y9-F1
#
_cell.length_a   1.000
_cell.length_b   1.000
_cell.length_c   1.000
_cell.angle_alpha   90.00
_cell.angle_beta   90.00
_cell.angle_gamma   90.00
#
_symmetry.space_group_name_H-M   'P 1'
#
loop_
_entity.id
_entity.type
_entity.pdbx_description
1 polymer ?
#
loop_
_entity_poly.entity_id
_entity_poly.type
_entity_poly.pdbx_seq_one_letter_code
_entity_poly.pdbx_strand_id
1 'polypeptide(L)'
;MGLLDSIKALDAKKIKKHAETAKKYAETAIETLSIAKKVAEIGKEVYNAVADFATEAFKSIKDWFSSDSANESARNINKANADLSHNIGQMSAYDEQQATVSEIKKINDELGYFKSSAIKEGETFEVALIGIGRKSIKRLARILADSGENFAKQCEAEFERLKGFVLSEIGSKISLGNAECAEILSKESGEAKRKEMNGFIDNAIKKAFRNLGDRFVDSVENNANTMIKMLESKLEMHKTLASKQMATLEKIKEAKNVEQKQSEQVNLALDLNKKIAILNAIKGV
;
A
#
# COMPACT_ATOMS: atom_id res chain seq x y z
N MET A 1 -67.22 30.65 28.40
CA MET A 1 -65.93 30.87 27.72
C MET A 1 -66.21 31.64 26.45
N GLY A 2 -65.72 32.88 26.36
CA GLY A 2 -66.01 33.75 25.22
C GLY A 2 -65.20 33.36 23.99
N LEU A 3 -65.71 33.71 22.80
CA LEU A 3 -65.06 33.51 21.49
C LEU A 3 -63.57 33.92 21.49
N LEU A 4 -63.22 34.95 22.26
CA LEU A 4 -61.86 35.43 22.50
C LEU A 4 -60.94 34.42 23.24
N ASP A 5 -61.47 33.65 24.20
CA ASP A 5 -60.71 32.61 24.92
C ASP A 5 -60.46 31.40 24.02
N SER A 6 -61.43 31.05 23.17
CA SER A 6 -61.30 29.99 22.17
C SER A 6 -60.31 30.34 21.07
N ILE A 7 -60.28 31.60 20.62
CA ILE A 7 -59.28 32.10 19.64
C ILE A 7 -57.87 32.10 20.26
N LYS A 8 -57.70 32.60 21.49
CA LYS A 8 -56.40 32.56 22.20
C LYS A 8 -55.90 31.13 22.44
N ALA A 9 -56.79 30.19 22.76
CA ALA A 9 -56.43 28.78 22.94
C ALA A 9 -56.04 28.09 21.62
N LEU A 10 -56.67 28.46 20.49
CA LEU A 10 -56.31 27.99 19.15
C LEU A 10 -54.95 28.53 18.69
N ASP A 11 -54.67 29.80 18.95
CA ASP A 11 -53.37 30.41 18.66
C ASP A 11 -52.26 29.81 19.53
N ALA A 12 -52.51 29.59 20.83
CA ALA A 12 -51.56 28.93 21.72
C ALA A 12 -51.25 27.49 21.28
N LYS A 13 -52.26 26.72 20.80
CA LYS A 13 -52.06 25.38 20.23
C LYS A 13 -51.25 25.41 18.93
N LYS A 14 -51.51 26.38 18.04
CA LYS A 14 -50.74 26.56 16.80
C LYS A 14 -49.28 26.92 17.09
N ILE A 15 -49.06 27.86 18.02
CA ILE A 15 -47.72 28.31 18.43
C ILE A 15 -46.93 27.15 19.06
N LYS A 16 -47.55 26.37 19.96
CA LYS A 16 -46.92 25.17 20.56
C LYS A 16 -46.52 24.14 19.50
N LYS A 17 -47.40 23.87 18.53
CA LYS A 17 -47.12 22.96 17.42
C LYS A 17 -45.98 23.45 16.53
N HIS A 18 -45.88 24.76 16.28
CA HIS A 18 -44.78 25.34 15.50
C HIS A 18 -43.45 25.28 16.25
N ALA A 19 -43.46 25.52 17.57
CA ALA A 19 -42.28 25.40 18.43
C ALA A 19 -41.75 23.96 18.51
N GLU A 20 -42.63 22.95 18.64
CA GLU A 20 -42.24 21.53 18.61
C GLU A 20 -41.66 21.12 17.24
N THR A 21 -42.20 21.67 16.15
CA THR A 21 -41.68 21.42 14.80
C THR A 21 -40.30 22.08 14.60
N ALA A 22 -40.12 23.32 15.07
CA ALA A 22 -38.83 24.02 15.02
C ALA A 22 -37.75 23.33 15.86
N LYS A 23 -38.10 22.82 17.04
CA LYS A 23 -37.20 22.01 17.89
C LYS A 23 -36.74 20.74 17.15
N LYS A 24 -37.67 20.04 16.50
CA LYS A 24 -37.36 18.83 15.74
C LYS A 24 -36.43 19.11 14.54
N TYR A 25 -36.63 20.23 13.84
CA TYR A 25 -35.69 20.65 12.77
C TYR A 25 -34.30 21.00 13.30
N ALA A 26 -34.22 21.64 14.47
CA ALA A 26 -32.94 21.96 15.10
C ALA A 26 -32.18 20.68 15.51
N GLU A 27 -32.87 19.70 16.09
CA GLU A 27 -32.29 18.39 16.45
C GLU A 27 -31.72 17.66 15.22
N THR A 28 -32.45 17.66 14.11
CA THR A 28 -32.01 17.08 12.84
C THR A 28 -30.82 17.83 12.21
N ALA A 29 -30.82 19.16 12.24
CA ALA A 29 -29.70 19.96 11.73
C ALA A 29 -28.41 19.73 12.54
N ILE A 30 -28.54 19.57 13.87
CA ILE A 30 -27.43 19.18 14.76
C ILE A 30 -26.89 17.79 14.38
N GLU A 31 -27.77 16.83 14.07
CA GLU A 31 -27.39 15.48 13.65
C GLU A 31 -26.67 15.48 12.28
N THR A 32 -27.08 16.37 11.37
CA THR A 32 -26.46 16.55 10.05
C THR A 32 -25.06 17.18 10.14
N LEU A 33 -24.92 18.23 10.95
CA LEU A 33 -23.63 18.85 11.24
C LEU A 33 -22.68 17.86 11.95
N SER A 34 -23.22 16.97 12.78
CA SER A 34 -22.47 15.86 13.38
C SER A 34 -21.95 14.87 12.32
N ILE A 35 -22.73 14.56 11.29
CA ILE A 35 -22.28 13.71 10.17
C ILE A 35 -21.20 14.40 9.33
N ALA A 36 -21.36 15.68 8.98
CA ALA A 36 -20.36 16.43 8.23
C ALA A 36 -19.04 16.55 9.01
N LYS A 37 -19.11 16.75 10.33
CA LYS A 37 -17.95 16.75 11.21
C LYS A 37 -17.25 15.37 11.24
N LYS A 38 -18.02 14.28 11.33
CA LYS A 38 -17.48 12.91 11.24
C LYS A 38 -16.80 12.64 9.90
N VAL A 39 -17.34 13.14 8.79
CA VAL A 39 -16.73 13.01 7.47
C VAL A 39 -15.38 13.74 7.40
N ALA A 40 -15.28 14.94 7.95
CA ALA A 40 -14.02 15.68 8.02
C ALA A 40 -13.00 15.00 8.96
N GLU A 41 -13.45 14.43 10.08
CA GLU A 41 -12.63 13.66 11.00
C GLU A 41 -12.07 12.39 10.33
N ILE A 42 -12.91 11.64 9.59
CA ILE A 42 -12.49 10.48 8.80
C ILE A 42 -11.45 10.88 7.74
N GLY A 43 -11.66 11.98 7.02
CA GLY A 43 -10.69 12.46 6.02
C GLY A 43 -9.33 12.78 6.64
N LYS A 44 -9.30 13.36 7.85
CA LYS A 44 -8.07 13.63 8.59
C LYS A 44 -7.39 12.36 9.10
N GLU A 45 -8.15 11.40 9.61
CA GLU A 45 -7.63 10.09 10.05
C GLU A 45 -6.99 9.32 8.89
N VAL A 46 -7.62 9.37 7.71
CA VAL A 46 -7.11 8.78 6.47
C VAL A 46 -5.77 9.39 6.06
N TYR A 47 -5.70 10.72 6.01
CA TYR A 47 -4.46 11.40 5.62
C TYR A 47 -3.31 11.06 6.58
N ASN A 48 -3.57 11.10 7.89
CA ASN A 48 -2.58 10.76 8.90
C ASN A 48 -2.12 9.31 8.77
N ALA A 49 -3.03 8.37 8.50
CA ALA A 49 -2.69 6.97 8.33
C ALA A 49 -1.77 6.71 7.13
N VAL A 50 -2.01 7.37 6.00
CA VAL A 50 -1.17 7.23 4.79
C VAL A 50 0.21 7.85 5.04
N ALA A 51 0.27 9.01 5.71
CA ALA A 51 1.52 9.68 6.06
C ALA A 51 2.35 8.86 7.06
N ASP A 52 1.70 8.29 8.09
CA ASP A 52 2.32 7.40 9.07
C ASP A 52 2.87 6.13 8.41
N PHE A 53 2.12 5.54 7.47
CA PHE A 53 2.55 4.39 6.69
C PHE A 53 3.82 4.69 5.89
N ALA A 54 3.84 5.80 5.14
CA ALA A 54 5.02 6.19 4.37
C ALA A 54 6.23 6.38 5.30
N THR A 55 6.04 7.11 6.39
CA THR A 55 7.11 7.42 7.36
C THR A 55 7.68 6.16 8.01
N GLU A 56 6.83 5.23 8.43
CA GLU A 56 7.24 3.97 9.06
C GLU A 56 7.88 3.00 8.07
N ALA A 57 7.38 2.92 6.84
CA ALA A 57 8.00 2.12 5.79
C ALA A 57 9.41 2.64 5.47
N PHE A 58 9.57 3.96 5.26
CA PHE A 58 10.89 4.56 5.05
C PHE A 58 11.84 4.35 6.23
N LYS A 59 11.35 4.51 7.47
CA LYS A 59 12.15 4.24 8.66
C LYS A 59 12.57 2.78 8.73
N SER A 60 11.64 1.84 8.52
CA SER A 60 11.92 0.40 8.59
C SER A 60 12.93 -0.05 7.53
N ILE A 61 12.85 0.53 6.33
CA ILE A 61 13.84 0.32 5.26
C ILE A 61 15.21 0.84 5.70
N LYS A 62 15.28 2.07 6.21
CA LYS A 62 16.53 2.67 6.67
C LYS A 62 17.17 1.88 7.82
N ASP A 63 16.36 1.48 8.79
CA ASP A 63 16.79 0.67 9.93
C ASP A 63 17.32 -0.69 9.45
N TRP A 64 16.63 -1.31 8.49
CA TRP A 64 17.07 -2.58 7.91
C TRP A 64 18.37 -2.46 7.11
N PHE A 65 18.54 -1.44 6.28
CA PHE A 65 19.82 -1.18 5.58
C PHE A 65 20.98 -0.89 6.54
N SER A 66 20.67 -0.45 7.76
CA SER A 66 21.66 -0.24 8.82
C SER A 66 21.91 -1.49 9.67
N SER A 67 21.19 -2.57 9.41
CA SER A 67 21.29 -3.81 10.19
C SER A 67 22.52 -4.64 9.84
N ASP A 68 22.96 -5.47 10.79
CA ASP A 68 24.05 -6.41 10.57
C ASP A 68 23.76 -7.38 9.42
N SER A 69 22.49 -7.81 9.28
CA SER A 69 22.07 -8.72 8.22
C SER A 69 22.23 -8.10 6.82
N ALA A 70 21.80 -6.85 6.63
CA ALA A 70 21.96 -6.16 5.33
C ALA A 70 23.45 -5.92 5.01
N ASN A 71 24.23 -5.52 6.02
CA ASN A 71 25.67 -5.33 5.89
C ASN A 71 26.40 -6.64 5.59
N GLU A 72 26.00 -7.76 6.21
CA GLU A 72 26.55 -9.08 5.97
C GLU A 72 26.24 -9.56 4.54
N SER A 73 24.98 -9.45 4.10
CA SER A 73 24.59 -9.80 2.73
C SER A 73 25.35 -8.96 1.70
N ALA A 74 25.50 -7.65 1.92
CA ALA A 74 26.30 -6.78 1.05
C ALA A 74 27.79 -7.19 1.02
N ARG A 75 28.38 -7.54 2.18
CA ARG A 75 29.75 -8.04 2.25
C ARG A 75 29.92 -9.37 1.52
N ASN A 76 28.97 -10.28 1.64
CA ASN A 76 28.99 -11.58 0.97
C ASN A 76 28.95 -11.44 -0.55
N ILE A 77 28.07 -10.56 -1.07
CA ILE A 77 28.02 -10.24 -2.50
C ILE A 77 29.34 -9.63 -2.98
N ASN A 78 29.88 -8.66 -2.24
CA ASN A 78 31.14 -8.00 -2.60
C ASN A 78 32.32 -8.96 -2.57
N LYS A 79 32.34 -9.88 -1.60
CA LYS A 79 33.35 -10.94 -1.53
C LYS A 79 33.25 -11.88 -2.73
N ALA A 80 32.05 -12.37 -3.04
CA ALA A 80 31.83 -13.24 -4.19
C ALA A 80 32.23 -12.55 -5.52
N ASN A 81 31.97 -11.25 -5.65
CA ASN A 81 32.43 -10.46 -6.79
C ASN A 81 33.97 -10.38 -6.85
N ALA A 82 34.61 -10.08 -5.72
CA ALA A 82 36.06 -9.99 -5.65
C ALA A 82 36.74 -11.33 -6.00
N ASP A 83 36.18 -12.45 -5.51
CA ASP A 83 36.65 -13.80 -5.78
C ASP A 83 36.48 -14.14 -7.28
N LEU A 84 35.28 -13.94 -7.85
CA LEU A 84 35.03 -14.14 -9.28
C LEU A 84 35.99 -13.31 -10.15
N SER A 85 36.10 -12.03 -9.87
CA SER A 85 36.92 -11.10 -10.65
C SER A 85 38.40 -11.46 -10.57
N HIS A 86 38.87 -11.92 -9.41
CA HIS A 86 40.23 -12.42 -9.24
C HIS A 86 40.45 -13.68 -10.08
N ASN A 87 39.55 -14.66 -9.99
CA ASN A 87 39.66 -15.93 -10.72
C ASN A 87 39.63 -15.71 -12.23
N ILE A 88 38.67 -14.92 -12.74
CA ILE A 88 38.60 -14.56 -14.16
C ILE A 88 39.83 -13.76 -14.62
N GLY A 89 40.35 -12.87 -13.78
CA GLY A 89 41.57 -12.11 -14.07
C GLY A 89 42.79 -13.00 -14.28
N GLN A 90 42.83 -14.19 -13.66
CA GLN A 90 43.91 -15.17 -13.83
C GLN A 90 43.69 -16.13 -15.01
N MET A 91 42.51 -16.15 -15.62
CA MET A 91 42.23 -17.00 -16.77
C MET A 91 42.79 -16.38 -18.05
N SER A 92 43.32 -17.24 -18.92
CA SER A 92 43.69 -16.90 -20.29
C SER A 92 42.53 -16.27 -21.06
N ALA A 93 42.87 -15.59 -22.16
CA ALA A 93 41.88 -15.07 -23.09
C ALA A 93 40.93 -16.18 -23.57
N TYR A 94 39.63 -15.93 -23.48
CA TYR A 94 38.60 -16.83 -23.97
C TYR A 94 38.29 -16.53 -25.44
N ASP A 95 38.41 -17.54 -26.30
CA ASP A 95 37.97 -17.51 -27.69
C ASP A 95 36.81 -18.49 -27.86
N GLU A 96 35.61 -17.95 -28.12
CA GLU A 96 34.39 -18.76 -28.28
C GLU A 96 34.51 -19.82 -29.38
N GLN A 97 35.30 -19.57 -30.44
CA GLN A 97 35.46 -20.49 -31.56
C GLN A 97 36.47 -21.61 -31.29
N GLN A 98 37.41 -21.40 -30.37
CA GLN A 98 38.49 -22.34 -30.08
C GLN A 98 38.42 -22.93 -28.66
N ALA A 99 37.53 -22.43 -27.81
CA ALA A 99 37.43 -22.85 -26.42
C ALA A 99 37.09 -24.33 -26.29
N THR A 100 37.87 -25.02 -25.46
CA THR A 100 37.58 -26.40 -25.08
C THR A 100 36.37 -26.47 -24.15
N VAL A 101 35.71 -27.63 -24.12
CA VAL A 101 34.62 -27.90 -23.17
C VAL A 101 35.06 -27.68 -21.72
N SER A 102 36.34 -27.98 -21.42
CA SER A 102 36.92 -27.77 -20.09
C SER A 102 37.00 -26.29 -19.70
N GLU A 103 37.43 -25.43 -20.62
CA GLU A 103 37.49 -23.98 -20.40
C GLU A 103 36.10 -23.37 -20.23
N ILE A 104 35.15 -23.75 -21.09
CA ILE A 104 33.75 -23.30 -20.99
C ILE A 104 33.15 -23.71 -19.65
N LYS A 105 33.40 -24.95 -19.21
CA LYS A 105 32.94 -25.44 -17.91
C LYS A 105 33.55 -24.62 -16.78
N LYS A 106 34.86 -24.38 -16.80
CA LYS A 106 35.55 -23.61 -15.76
C LYS A 106 34.98 -22.19 -15.62
N ILE A 107 34.75 -21.51 -16.74
CA ILE A 107 34.16 -20.15 -16.71
C ILE A 107 32.72 -20.20 -16.17
N ASN A 108 31.91 -21.16 -16.62
CA ASN A 108 30.55 -21.31 -16.14
C ASN A 108 30.47 -21.65 -14.65
N ASP A 109 31.40 -22.46 -14.14
CA ASP A 109 31.48 -22.81 -12.72
C ASP A 109 31.77 -21.55 -11.87
N GLU A 110 32.71 -20.70 -12.29
CA GLU A 110 33.00 -19.43 -11.61
C GLU A 110 31.82 -18.46 -11.66
N LEU A 111 31.25 -18.22 -12.85
CA LEU A 111 30.08 -17.34 -13.02
C LEU A 111 28.88 -17.89 -12.23
N GLY A 112 28.71 -19.21 -12.20
CA GLY A 112 27.65 -19.91 -11.47
C GLY A 112 27.80 -19.81 -9.95
N TYR A 113 29.03 -19.88 -9.44
CA TYR A 113 29.33 -19.68 -8.03
C TYR A 113 28.95 -18.28 -7.56
N PHE A 114 29.37 -17.26 -8.32
CA PHE A 114 29.00 -15.88 -8.04
C PHE A 114 27.48 -15.69 -8.07
N LYS A 115 26.82 -16.16 -9.14
CA LYS A 115 25.35 -16.05 -9.27
C LYS A 115 24.64 -16.64 -8.08
N SER A 116 25.00 -17.86 -7.70
CA SER A 116 24.35 -18.58 -6.59
C SER A 116 24.47 -17.80 -5.29
N SER A 117 25.65 -17.21 -5.03
CA SER A 117 25.87 -16.35 -3.87
C SER A 117 25.04 -15.06 -3.96
N ALA A 118 25.08 -14.36 -5.09
CA ALA A 118 24.35 -13.11 -5.29
C ALA A 118 22.82 -13.29 -5.24
N ILE A 119 22.30 -14.40 -5.78
CA ILE A 119 20.88 -14.76 -5.74
C ILE A 119 20.45 -14.99 -4.29
N LYS A 120 21.18 -15.84 -3.55
CA LYS A 120 20.86 -16.15 -2.16
C LYS A 120 20.82 -14.89 -1.30
N GLU A 121 21.82 -14.02 -1.45
CA GLU A 121 21.84 -12.77 -0.70
C GLU A 121 20.76 -11.80 -1.18
N GLY A 122 20.50 -11.74 -2.49
CA GLY A 122 19.38 -10.98 -3.07
C GLY A 122 18.02 -11.38 -2.50
N GLU A 123 17.77 -12.69 -2.32
CA GLU A 123 16.56 -13.20 -1.67
C GLU A 123 16.41 -12.66 -0.24
N THR A 124 17.49 -12.48 0.51
CA THR A 124 17.46 -11.84 1.84
C THR A 124 16.93 -10.41 1.76
N PHE A 125 17.38 -9.61 0.77
CA PHE A 125 16.86 -8.26 0.53
C PHE A 125 15.38 -8.29 0.14
N GLU A 126 15.00 -9.16 -0.79
CA GLU A 126 13.61 -9.28 -1.26
C GLU A 126 12.66 -9.65 -0.12
N VAL A 127 13.01 -10.67 0.69
CA VAL A 127 12.21 -11.12 1.83
C VAL A 127 12.06 -10.01 2.88
N ALA A 128 13.13 -9.26 3.14
CA ALA A 128 13.08 -8.13 4.06
C ALA A 128 12.13 -7.03 3.56
N LEU A 129 12.24 -6.63 2.29
CA LEU A 129 11.37 -5.63 1.68
C LEU A 129 9.90 -6.09 1.68
N ILE A 130 9.63 -7.34 1.31
CA ILE A 130 8.29 -7.94 1.38
C ILE A 130 7.76 -7.89 2.82
N GLY A 131 8.59 -8.25 3.80
CA GLY A 131 8.23 -8.21 5.23
C GLY A 131 7.86 -6.80 5.70
N ILE A 132 8.64 -5.79 5.31
CA ILE A 132 8.38 -4.37 5.61
C ILE A 132 7.07 -3.93 4.96
N GLY A 133 6.87 -4.25 3.67
CA GLY A 133 5.64 -3.93 2.94
C GLY A 133 4.40 -4.52 3.60
N ARG A 134 4.43 -5.83 3.90
CA ARG A 134 3.35 -6.56 4.58
C ARG A 134 3.00 -5.97 5.95
N LYS A 135 4.01 -5.67 6.77
CA LYS A 135 3.80 -5.07 8.10
C LYS A 135 3.08 -3.73 7.99
N SER A 136 3.49 -2.93 7.01
CA SER A 136 2.94 -1.60 6.76
C SER A 136 1.48 -1.69 6.24
N ILE A 137 1.18 -2.62 5.32
CA ILE A 137 -0.19 -2.91 4.86
C ILE A 137 -1.10 -3.36 6.00
N LYS A 138 -0.65 -4.29 6.86
CA LYS A 138 -1.48 -4.82 7.96
C LYS A 138 -1.95 -3.71 8.89
N ARG A 139 -1.14 -2.66 9.08
CA ARG A 139 -1.52 -1.49 9.87
C ARG A 139 -2.58 -0.66 9.15
N LEU A 140 -2.43 -0.43 7.84
CA LEU A 140 -3.43 0.24 7.01
C LEU A 140 -4.77 -0.51 6.96
N ALA A 141 -4.71 -1.84 6.83
CA ALA A 141 -5.88 -2.71 6.79
C ALA A 141 -6.76 -2.57 8.05
N ARG A 142 -6.17 -2.34 9.23
CA ARG A 142 -6.91 -2.13 10.48
C ARG A 142 -7.83 -0.91 10.43
N ILE A 143 -7.46 0.13 9.70
CA ILE A 143 -8.29 1.34 9.53
C ILE A 143 -9.51 1.05 8.66
N LEU A 144 -9.40 0.09 7.73
CA LEU A 144 -10.47 -0.26 6.82
C LEU A 144 -11.50 -1.24 7.42
N ALA A 145 -11.33 -1.69 8.66
CA ALA A 145 -12.20 -2.62 9.38
C ALA A 145 -12.61 -3.83 8.51
N ASP A 146 -13.91 -4.00 8.23
CA ASP A 146 -14.48 -5.13 7.46
C ASP A 146 -13.92 -5.28 6.04
N SER A 147 -13.36 -4.21 5.47
CA SER A 147 -12.74 -4.22 4.14
C SER A 147 -11.23 -4.46 4.18
N GLY A 148 -10.65 -4.52 5.38
CA GLY A 148 -9.22 -4.57 5.63
C GLY A 148 -8.56 -5.86 5.17
N GLU A 149 -9.23 -7.01 5.32
CA GLU A 149 -8.64 -8.30 4.94
C GLU A 149 -8.49 -8.44 3.42
N ASN A 150 -9.51 -8.02 2.65
CA ASN A 150 -9.45 -8.05 1.19
C ASN A 150 -8.44 -7.02 0.66
N PHE A 151 -8.39 -5.82 1.24
CA PHE A 151 -7.36 -4.83 0.94
C PHE A 151 -5.96 -5.37 1.22
N ALA A 152 -5.76 -6.00 2.38
CA ALA A 152 -4.48 -6.58 2.75
C ALA A 152 -4.04 -7.64 1.74
N LYS A 153 -4.91 -8.61 1.39
CA LYS A 153 -4.59 -9.64 0.40
C LYS A 153 -4.21 -9.07 -0.97
N GLN A 154 -4.94 -8.06 -1.45
CA GLN A 154 -4.62 -7.39 -2.71
C GLN A 154 -3.26 -6.69 -2.65
N CYS A 155 -2.99 -5.97 -1.57
CA CYS A 155 -1.73 -5.24 -1.41
C CYS A 155 -0.53 -6.18 -1.16
N GLU A 156 -0.74 -7.31 -0.47
CA GLU A 156 0.29 -8.32 -0.24
C GLU A 156 0.73 -8.95 -1.58
N ALA A 157 -0.20 -9.19 -2.50
CA ALA A 157 0.11 -9.71 -3.84
C ALA A 157 1.02 -8.78 -4.66
N GLU A 158 0.93 -7.46 -4.46
CA GLU A 158 1.83 -6.49 -5.11
C GLU A 158 3.27 -6.61 -4.60
N PHE A 159 3.49 -6.99 -3.35
CA PHE A 159 4.83 -7.23 -2.81
C PHE A 159 5.39 -8.61 -3.20
N GLU A 160 4.53 -9.63 -3.39
CA GLU A 160 4.99 -10.94 -3.88
C GLU A 160 5.70 -10.86 -5.24
N ARG A 161 5.42 -9.83 -6.04
CA ARG A 161 6.10 -9.57 -7.32
C ARG A 161 7.59 -9.20 -7.18
N LEU A 162 8.06 -8.91 -5.97
CA LEU A 162 9.48 -8.67 -5.70
C LEU A 162 10.29 -9.97 -5.61
N LYS A 163 9.62 -11.11 -5.37
CA LYS A 163 10.27 -12.39 -5.20
C LYS A 163 10.92 -12.87 -6.50
N GLY A 164 12.19 -13.25 -6.44
CA GLY A 164 12.98 -13.72 -7.57
C GLY A 164 13.35 -12.61 -8.56
N PHE A 165 13.19 -11.34 -8.18
CA PHE A 165 13.53 -10.21 -9.04
C PHE A 165 15.04 -10.11 -9.26
N VAL A 166 15.83 -10.21 -8.20
CA VAL A 166 17.30 -10.19 -8.25
C VAL A 166 17.83 -11.38 -9.05
N LEU A 167 17.22 -12.56 -8.91
CA LEU A 167 17.52 -13.73 -9.73
C LEU A 167 17.37 -13.43 -11.22
N SER A 168 16.25 -12.82 -11.61
CA SER A 168 15.98 -12.46 -13.01
C SER A 168 16.98 -11.45 -13.56
N GLU A 169 17.30 -10.42 -12.75
CA GLU A 169 18.18 -9.33 -13.14
C GLU A 169 19.66 -9.74 -13.23
N ILE A 170 20.15 -10.58 -12.32
CA ILE A 170 21.57 -11.01 -12.24
C ILE A 170 21.82 -12.25 -13.10
N GLY A 171 20.89 -13.22 -13.08
CA GLY A 171 21.08 -14.53 -13.71
C GLY A 171 21.29 -14.48 -15.22
N SER A 172 20.57 -13.59 -15.91
CA SER A 172 20.66 -13.40 -17.36
C SER A 172 21.86 -12.55 -17.78
N LYS A 173 22.21 -11.52 -17.01
CA LYS A 173 23.22 -10.53 -17.37
C LYS A 173 24.65 -11.04 -17.21
N ILE A 174 24.92 -11.89 -16.22
CA ILE A 174 26.28 -12.35 -15.92
C ILE A 174 26.49 -13.73 -16.54
N SER A 175 26.56 -13.81 -17.87
CA SER A 175 26.66 -15.10 -18.56
C SER A 175 27.62 -15.04 -19.73
N LEU A 176 28.08 -16.19 -20.21
CA LEU A 176 28.86 -16.29 -21.46
C LEU A 176 28.09 -15.71 -22.66
N GLY A 177 26.77 -15.83 -22.67
CA GLY A 177 25.92 -15.28 -23.73
C GLY A 177 25.73 -13.76 -23.66
N ASN A 178 26.27 -13.09 -22.64
CA ASN A 178 26.26 -11.63 -22.55
C ASN A 178 27.50 -11.06 -23.26
N ALA A 179 27.28 -10.17 -24.23
CA ALA A 179 28.34 -9.61 -25.07
C ALA A 179 29.44 -8.88 -24.28
N GLU A 180 29.07 -8.11 -23.25
CA GLU A 180 30.04 -7.37 -22.42
C GLU A 180 30.86 -8.33 -21.55
N CYS A 181 30.21 -9.34 -20.97
CA CYS A 181 30.89 -10.42 -20.24
C CYS A 181 31.87 -11.18 -21.16
N ALA A 182 31.44 -11.54 -22.36
CA ALA A 182 32.27 -12.23 -23.36
C ALA A 182 33.48 -11.37 -23.80
N GLU A 183 33.27 -10.07 -24.01
CA GLU A 183 34.34 -9.13 -24.32
C GLU A 183 35.41 -9.11 -23.23
N ILE A 184 35.01 -9.01 -21.95
CA ILE A 184 35.95 -9.03 -20.82
C ILE A 184 36.69 -10.37 -20.75
N LEU A 185 35.98 -11.48 -20.97
CA LEU A 185 36.57 -12.82 -20.95
C LEU A 185 37.62 -13.02 -22.06
N SER A 186 37.45 -12.38 -23.22
CA SER A 186 38.39 -12.43 -24.34
C SER A 186 39.70 -11.66 -24.11
N LYS A 187 39.77 -10.83 -23.06
CA LYS A 187 40.97 -10.06 -22.74
C LYS A 187 42.07 -10.96 -22.17
N GLU A 188 43.30 -10.51 -22.37
CA GLU A 188 44.48 -11.11 -21.77
C GLU A 188 44.39 -11.17 -20.25
N SER A 189 45.00 -12.21 -19.69
CA SER A 189 45.05 -12.39 -18.23
C SER A 189 45.78 -11.23 -17.56
N GLY A 190 45.32 -10.85 -16.36
CA GLY A 190 45.95 -9.84 -15.53
C GLY A 190 44.97 -8.86 -14.89
N GLU A 191 45.54 -7.80 -14.32
CA GLU A 191 44.83 -6.83 -13.50
C GLU A 191 43.78 -6.02 -14.27
N ALA A 192 43.99 -5.77 -15.57
CA ALA A 192 43.03 -5.06 -16.40
C ALA A 192 41.72 -5.86 -16.52
N LYS A 193 41.81 -7.14 -16.91
CA LYS A 193 40.67 -8.07 -17.00
C LYS A 193 39.94 -8.20 -15.67
N ARG A 194 40.68 -8.33 -14.56
CA ARG A 194 40.13 -8.36 -13.20
C ARG A 194 39.32 -7.10 -12.88
N LYS A 195 39.88 -5.91 -13.13
CA LYS A 195 39.21 -4.64 -12.85
C LYS A 195 37.94 -4.46 -13.67
N GLU A 196 37.98 -4.83 -14.94
CA GLU A 196 36.83 -4.75 -15.82
C GLU A 196 35.72 -5.72 -15.40
N MET A 197 36.06 -6.98 -15.09
CA MET A 197 35.08 -7.94 -14.56
C MET A 197 34.46 -7.41 -13.26
N ASN A 198 35.27 -6.89 -12.34
CA ASN A 198 34.77 -6.34 -11.09
C ASN A 198 33.81 -5.15 -11.31
N GLY A 199 34.15 -4.25 -12.24
CA GLY A 199 33.31 -3.11 -12.60
C GLY A 199 32.00 -3.52 -13.27
N PHE A 200 32.04 -4.49 -14.18
CA PHE A 200 30.87 -5.06 -14.83
C PHE A 200 29.90 -5.66 -13.82
N ILE A 201 30.40 -6.52 -12.91
CA ILE A 201 29.60 -7.18 -11.89
C ILE A 201 29.03 -6.16 -10.89
N ASP A 202 29.84 -5.22 -10.41
CA ASP A 202 29.40 -4.16 -9.49
C ASP A 202 28.29 -3.29 -10.09
N ASN A 203 28.41 -2.93 -11.38
CA ASN A 203 27.37 -2.21 -12.11
C ASN A 203 26.08 -3.04 -12.25
N ALA A 204 26.20 -4.34 -12.56
CA ALA A 204 25.05 -5.23 -12.67
C ALA A 204 24.31 -5.37 -11.32
N ILE A 205 25.05 -5.54 -10.22
CA ILE A 205 24.53 -5.59 -8.85
C ILE A 205 23.81 -4.28 -8.50
N LYS A 206 24.48 -3.13 -8.66
CA LYS A 206 23.90 -1.81 -8.35
C LYS A 206 22.62 -1.56 -9.13
N LYS A 207 22.60 -1.92 -10.41
CA LYS A 207 21.42 -1.79 -11.26
C LYS A 207 20.28 -2.70 -10.78
N ALA A 208 20.58 -3.96 -10.44
CA ALA A 208 19.58 -4.90 -9.94
C ALA A 208 18.94 -4.40 -8.63
N PHE A 209 19.75 -3.96 -7.67
CA PHE A 209 19.24 -3.45 -6.39
C PHE A 209 18.52 -2.10 -6.52
N ARG A 210 18.97 -1.21 -7.42
CA ARG A 210 18.22 0.02 -7.73
C ARG A 210 16.84 -0.32 -8.28
N ASN A 211 16.77 -1.20 -9.29
CA ASN A 211 15.50 -1.60 -9.89
C ASN A 211 14.59 -2.32 -8.88
N LEU A 212 15.15 -3.09 -7.93
CA LEU A 212 14.39 -3.70 -6.83
C LEU A 212 13.77 -2.62 -5.92
N GLY A 213 14.56 -1.59 -5.60
CA GLY A 213 14.09 -0.43 -4.85
C GLY A 213 12.96 0.31 -5.57
N ASP A 214 13.13 0.58 -6.87
CA ASP A 214 12.12 1.25 -7.69
C ASP A 214 10.81 0.44 -7.71
N ARG A 215 10.90 -0.89 -7.91
CA ARG A 215 9.72 -1.77 -7.84
C ARG A 215 9.05 -1.77 -6.48
N PHE A 216 9.82 -1.74 -5.39
CA PHE A 216 9.26 -1.65 -4.06
C PHE A 216 8.48 -0.33 -3.89
N VAL A 217 9.03 0.79 -4.38
CA VAL A 217 8.34 2.09 -4.38
C VAL A 217 7.06 2.03 -5.20
N ASP A 218 7.09 1.45 -6.41
CA ASP A 218 5.89 1.27 -7.25
C ASP A 218 4.81 0.44 -6.52
N SER A 219 5.18 -0.65 -5.84
CA SER A 219 4.24 -1.45 -5.05
C SER A 219 3.65 -0.64 -3.89
N VAL A 220 4.44 0.19 -3.22
CA VAL A 220 3.97 1.09 -2.15
C VAL A 220 2.99 2.13 -2.70
N GLU A 221 3.30 2.77 -3.83
CA GLU A 221 2.45 3.76 -4.48
C GLU A 221 1.13 3.15 -4.96
N ASN A 222 1.17 1.97 -5.58
CA ASN A 222 -0.01 1.25 -6.02
C ASN A 222 -0.93 0.89 -4.85
N ASN A 223 -0.37 0.46 -3.72
CA ASN A 223 -1.11 0.16 -2.51
C ASN A 223 -1.73 1.42 -1.89
N ALA A 224 -0.99 2.53 -1.86
CA ALA A 224 -1.51 3.82 -1.41
C ALA A 224 -2.66 4.31 -2.29
N ASN A 225 -2.54 4.22 -3.61
CA ASN A 225 -3.60 4.58 -4.57
C ASN A 225 -4.84 3.69 -4.40
N THR A 226 -4.65 2.39 -4.17
CA THR A 226 -5.75 1.45 -3.90
C THR A 226 -6.48 1.84 -2.61
N MET A 227 -5.73 2.20 -1.56
CA MET A 227 -6.30 2.66 -0.30
C MET A 227 -7.11 3.96 -0.50
N ILE A 228 -6.56 4.94 -1.22
CA ILE A 228 -7.25 6.20 -1.54
C ILE A 228 -8.58 5.91 -2.24
N LYS A 229 -8.59 5.09 -3.30
CA LYS A 229 -9.81 4.74 -4.03
C LYS A 229 -10.87 4.06 -3.15
N MET A 230 -10.45 3.14 -2.28
CA MET A 230 -11.38 2.48 -1.34
C MET A 230 -12.00 3.47 -0.36
N LEU A 231 -11.20 4.44 0.12
CA LEU A 231 -11.66 5.45 1.06
C LEU A 231 -12.56 6.49 0.38
N GLU A 232 -12.25 6.91 -0.83
CA GLU A 232 -13.12 7.73 -1.66
C GLU A 232 -14.47 7.05 -1.91
N SER A 233 -14.47 5.75 -2.22
CA SER A 233 -15.70 4.98 -2.37
C SER A 233 -16.53 4.93 -1.09
N LYS A 234 -15.90 4.72 0.08
CA LYS A 234 -16.58 4.79 1.38
C LYS A 234 -17.12 6.19 1.66
N LEU A 235 -16.37 7.23 1.35
CA LEU A 235 -16.78 8.63 1.52
C LEU A 235 -18.01 8.95 0.66
N GLU A 236 -18.01 8.58 -0.62
CA GLU A 236 -19.15 8.79 -1.52
C GLU A 236 -20.37 7.96 -1.13
N MET A 237 -20.18 6.75 -0.61
CA MET A 237 -21.26 5.98 0.01
C MET A 237 -21.88 6.75 1.19
N HIS A 238 -21.07 7.27 2.10
CA HIS A 238 -21.55 8.06 3.24
C HIS A 238 -22.23 9.37 2.81
N LYS A 239 -21.69 10.07 1.81
CA LYS A 239 -22.29 11.29 1.26
C LYS A 239 -23.64 11.03 0.59
N THR A 240 -23.75 9.94 -0.17
CA THR A 240 -25.02 9.50 -0.78
C THR A 240 -26.04 9.15 0.31
N LEU A 241 -25.61 8.45 1.36
CA LEU A 241 -26.46 8.14 2.50
C LEU A 241 -26.94 9.40 3.23
N ALA A 242 -26.04 10.34 3.52
CA ALA A 242 -26.38 11.61 4.15
C ALA A 242 -27.37 12.41 3.29
N SER A 243 -27.14 12.45 1.97
CA SER A 243 -28.04 13.13 1.03
C SER A 243 -29.43 12.49 0.99
N LYS A 244 -29.52 11.15 1.00
CA LYS A 244 -30.80 10.43 1.11
C LYS A 244 -31.51 10.75 2.43
N GLN A 245 -30.79 10.78 3.55
CA GLN A 245 -31.36 11.14 4.84
C GLN A 245 -31.88 12.58 4.83
N MET A 246 -31.11 13.54 4.29
CA MET A 246 -31.56 14.93 4.12
C MET A 246 -32.82 15.02 3.25
N ALA A 247 -32.86 14.31 2.12
CA ALA A 247 -34.04 14.31 1.25
C ALA A 247 -35.28 13.72 1.95
N THR A 248 -35.12 12.67 2.74
CA THR A 248 -36.22 12.12 3.57
C THR A 248 -36.68 13.14 4.62
N LEU A 249 -35.76 13.87 5.24
CA LEU A 249 -36.08 14.91 6.22
C LEU A 249 -36.81 16.11 5.58
N GLU A 250 -36.43 16.50 4.36
CA GLU A 250 -37.15 17.50 3.57
C GLU A 250 -38.56 17.02 3.20
N LYS A 251 -38.74 15.76 2.79
CA LYS A 251 -40.08 15.19 2.58
C LYS A 251 -40.93 15.21 3.84
N ILE A 252 -40.36 14.86 5.01
CA ILE A 252 -41.05 14.95 6.31
C ILE A 252 -41.43 16.41 6.63
N LYS A 253 -40.58 17.37 6.25
CA LYS A 253 -40.84 18.81 6.42
C LYS A 253 -42.06 19.24 5.60
N GLU A 254 -42.10 18.83 4.33
CA GLU A 254 -43.10 19.25 3.33
C GLU A 254 -44.43 18.47 3.40
N ALA A 255 -44.45 17.30 4.02
CA ALA A 255 -45.66 16.48 4.15
C ALA A 255 -46.80 17.26 4.83
N LYS A 256 -48.02 17.15 4.30
CA LYS A 256 -49.17 17.97 4.72
C LYS A 256 -50.07 17.29 5.76
N ASN A 257 -50.09 15.95 5.83
CA ASN A 257 -50.90 15.21 6.82
C ASN A 257 -50.01 14.48 7.87
N VAL A 258 -50.61 14.14 9.02
CA VAL A 258 -49.90 13.58 10.18
C VAL A 258 -49.45 12.14 9.94
N GLU A 259 -50.25 11.33 9.24
CA GLU A 259 -49.96 9.91 8.98
C GLU A 259 -48.78 9.72 8.03
N GLN A 260 -48.66 10.54 6.98
CA GLN A 260 -47.49 10.54 6.09
C GLN A 260 -46.23 10.97 6.85
N LYS A 261 -46.32 11.98 7.72
CA LYS A 261 -45.19 12.36 8.58
C LYS A 261 -44.76 11.25 9.52
N GLN A 262 -45.70 10.53 10.13
CA GLN A 262 -45.40 9.43 11.04
C GLN A 262 -44.79 8.23 10.31
N SER A 263 -45.33 7.85 9.15
CA SER A 263 -44.81 6.75 8.33
C SER A 263 -43.36 7.00 7.90
N GLU A 264 -43.07 8.18 7.38
CA GLU A 264 -41.71 8.55 6.96
C GLU A 264 -40.73 8.68 8.16
N GLN A 265 -41.22 9.12 9.33
CA GLN A 265 -40.42 9.17 10.56
C GLN A 265 -40.08 7.77 11.10
N VAL A 266 -41.01 6.82 11.01
CA VAL A 266 -40.76 5.42 11.41
C VAL A 266 -39.75 4.76 10.48
N ASN A 267 -39.83 5.02 9.18
CA ASN A 267 -38.85 4.53 8.21
C ASN A 267 -37.46 5.09 8.48
N LEU A 268 -37.33 6.40 8.75
CA LEU A 268 -36.05 7.02 9.11
C LEU A 268 -35.49 6.46 10.43
N ALA A 269 -36.33 6.27 11.44
CA ALA A 269 -35.91 5.71 12.74
C ALA A 269 -35.46 4.24 12.61
N LEU A 270 -36.15 3.42 11.82
CA LEU A 270 -35.75 2.04 11.53
C LEU A 270 -34.41 1.97 10.78
N ASP A 271 -34.21 2.85 9.82
CA ASP A 271 -32.97 2.91 9.04
C ASP A 271 -31.79 3.41 9.90
N LEU A 272 -32.02 4.37 10.80
CA LEU A 272 -31.03 4.80 11.81
C LEU A 272 -30.71 3.69 12.82
N ASN A 273 -31.71 2.96 13.32
CA ASN A 273 -31.49 1.87 14.29
C ASN A 273 -30.67 0.72 13.72
N LYS A 274 -30.95 0.30 12.48
CA LYS A 274 -30.13 -0.70 11.78
C LYS A 274 -28.68 -0.24 11.63
N LYS A 275 -28.45 1.05 11.42
CA LYS A 275 -27.11 1.63 11.25
C LYS A 275 -26.37 1.83 12.57
N ILE A 276 -27.07 2.16 13.66
CA ILE A 276 -26.50 2.19 15.02
C ILE A 276 -26.06 0.78 15.43
N ALA A 277 -26.85 -0.25 15.10
CA ALA A 277 -26.45 -1.64 15.35
C ALA A 277 -25.16 -2.03 14.59
N ILE A 278 -25.03 -1.60 13.33
CA ILE A 278 -23.80 -1.82 12.55
C ILE A 278 -22.61 -1.02 13.12
N LEU A 279 -22.81 0.25 13.51
CA LEU A 279 -21.79 1.09 14.13
C LEU A 279 -21.31 0.55 15.49
N ASN A 280 -22.18 -0.06 16.28
CA ASN A 280 -21.82 -0.70 17.54
C ASN A 280 -21.04 -2.00 17.30
N ALA A 281 -21.43 -2.79 16.29
CA ALA A 281 -20.67 -3.98 15.88
C ALA A 281 -19.25 -3.63 15.40
N ILE A 282 -19.05 -2.47 14.75
CA ILE A 282 -17.73 -1.95 14.34
C ILE A 282 -16.90 -1.47 15.53
N LYS A 283 -17.52 -1.01 16.63
CA LYS A 283 -16.83 -0.54 17.84
C LYS A 283 -16.40 -1.64 18.80
N GLY A 284 -16.77 -2.90 18.56
CA GLY A 284 -16.40 -4.02 19.43
C GLY A 284 -17.09 -4.00 20.80
N VAL A 285 -18.35 -3.55 20.86
CA VAL A 285 -19.25 -3.79 22.01
C VAL A 285 -20.33 -4.77 21.60
#